data_AF-A0A7V0IG21-F1
#
_entry.id   AF-A0A7V0IG21-F1
#
_cell.length_a   1.000
_cell.length_b   1.000
_cell.length_c   1.000
_cell.angle_alpha   90.00
_cell.angle_beta   90.00
_cell.angle_gamma   90.00
#
_symmetry.space_group_name_H-M   'P 1'
#
loop_
_entity.id
_entity.type
_entity.pdbx_description
1 polymer ?
#
loop_
_entity_poly.entity_id
_entity_poly.type
_entity_poly.pdbx_seq_one_letter_code
_entity_poly.pdbx_strand_id
1 'polypeptide(L)'
;LRMIKPSNFQPDHPCWEYEWRNVYNLGSSDIRLEETFIKLFWRNGTDTLQTLPDNANVFLISLFGMDSVKLNGDPGSDGYVDQTTRFIDASRGELIFPVPHPFDPGSLDVALMPSLADFPDSLRNPAIYTSTRSSDWERFSHCYLYVETKGHSTTINLGAYNIVPGSEVVKLNGEKLKKDVDYKIYYEIGQIVFLSDKARDPNANIEITFEAQPFFSMLQKTLLGARAKYELGDESWFGITGLYKGVSTPEQRPRVGGEPSQSFVWDIDLNLTQELPFLTKAIDALPLLQTDAPSKAVLKLETAQLLSNPNTLGKAYVDDFEGSKTYDPISIVRTAWTLGTIPYGYSENPRAKVIWYNPYDKVPVREIWPNRDVTSEQSTQDVLTIEYYDTTANSPDTSAWGGIIHYINPAYQDQQNSQYLEIWVKGDVGVLHIDLGKMSEDTDGDGELDTEDKLVGGKRDNILAPDEDTGLDGIPNDDELDYYLVLAGVDTSGMSESEKRDTFRVLYPNRDPDDPSGDNWSYDDPRDYSHINGTEGNIHDPIAVRKPDTEDLDRNGVLDLSNDYFEYDIDLSSTHFEVPGTRSDYGWRLYRIPLQDTTFTFVEDGRVWHRKEIGNPD
;
A
#
# COMPACT_ATOMS: atom_id res chain seq x y z
N LEU A 1 8.33 10.29 -31.00
CA LEU A 1 7.39 9.60 -30.08
C LEU A 1 6.32 10.62 -29.65
N ARG A 2 5.14 10.19 -29.18
CA ARG A 2 4.12 11.07 -28.59
C ARG A 2 3.91 10.64 -27.14
N MET A 3 3.97 11.59 -26.21
CA MET A 3 3.68 11.33 -24.80
C MET A 3 2.20 11.02 -24.62
N ILE A 4 1.89 9.97 -23.86
CA ILE A 4 0.52 9.58 -23.49
C ILE A 4 0.24 9.65 -21.99
N LYS A 5 1.30 9.62 -21.16
CA LYS A 5 1.24 9.81 -19.71
C LYS A 5 2.56 10.45 -19.24
N PRO A 6 2.55 11.63 -18.60
CA PRO A 6 3.71 12.23 -17.94
C PRO A 6 4.03 11.55 -16.60
N SER A 7 5.20 11.86 -16.02
CA SER A 7 5.55 11.42 -14.67
C SER A 7 4.66 12.05 -13.59
N ASN A 8 4.32 13.35 -13.71
CA ASN A 8 3.29 13.98 -12.89
C ASN A 8 1.95 14.01 -13.64
N PHE A 9 1.07 13.06 -13.34
CA PHE A 9 -0.19 12.92 -14.06
C PHE A 9 -1.35 13.57 -13.29
N GLN A 10 -1.58 14.85 -13.58
CA GLN A 10 -2.63 15.66 -12.97
C GLN A 10 -3.78 15.97 -13.95
N PRO A 11 -5.00 16.27 -13.45
CA PRO A 11 -6.18 16.58 -14.26
C PRO A 11 -6.05 17.75 -15.24
N ASP A 12 -5.16 18.70 -14.94
CA ASP A 12 -4.90 19.87 -15.78
C ASP A 12 -3.90 19.59 -16.93
N HIS A 13 -3.21 18.44 -16.89
CA HIS A 13 -2.21 18.11 -17.89
C HIS A 13 -2.85 17.72 -19.25
N PRO A 14 -2.31 18.16 -20.41
CA PRO A 14 -2.91 17.88 -21.72
C PRO A 14 -3.05 16.40 -22.11
N CYS A 15 -2.29 15.51 -21.45
CA CYS A 15 -2.41 14.05 -21.66
C CYS A 15 -3.49 13.40 -20.79
N TRP A 16 -4.09 14.12 -19.84
CA TRP A 16 -5.10 13.58 -18.92
C TRP A 16 -6.30 12.98 -19.65
N GLU A 17 -6.73 13.66 -20.71
CA GLU A 17 -7.82 13.26 -21.60
C GLU A 17 -7.49 12.03 -22.48
N TYR A 18 -6.24 11.57 -22.49
CA TYR A 18 -5.85 10.36 -23.24
C TYR A 18 -6.08 9.08 -22.44
N GLU A 19 -6.21 9.15 -21.11
CA GLU A 19 -6.55 8.00 -20.29
C GLU A 19 -8.03 7.64 -20.46
N TRP A 20 -8.30 6.35 -20.69
CA TRP A 20 -9.66 5.84 -20.78
C TRP A 20 -10.21 5.57 -19.37
N ARG A 21 -11.27 6.30 -18.99
CA ARG A 21 -11.98 6.15 -17.70
C ARG A 21 -13.40 5.60 -17.86
N ASN A 22 -13.66 5.00 -19.02
CA ASN A 22 -14.93 4.42 -19.43
C ASN A 22 -14.88 2.89 -19.56
N VAL A 23 -13.79 2.25 -19.10
CA VAL A 23 -13.57 0.80 -19.14
C VAL A 23 -13.61 0.22 -17.72
N TYR A 24 -14.46 -0.77 -17.49
CA TYR A 24 -14.71 -1.35 -16.17
C TYR A 24 -14.40 -2.84 -16.18
N ASN A 25 -13.54 -3.29 -15.27
CA ASN A 25 -13.19 -4.70 -15.11
C ASN A 25 -14.36 -5.47 -14.47
N LEU A 26 -14.71 -6.62 -15.05
CA LEU A 26 -15.83 -7.49 -14.65
C LEU A 26 -15.44 -8.57 -13.63
N GLY A 27 -14.17 -8.62 -13.21
CA GLY A 27 -13.63 -9.53 -12.21
C GLY A 27 -13.17 -10.90 -12.74
N SER A 28 -13.36 -11.19 -14.03
CA SER A 28 -12.90 -12.43 -14.68
C SER A 28 -12.65 -12.22 -16.17
N SER A 29 -11.64 -12.88 -16.73
CA SER A 29 -11.38 -12.97 -18.17
C SER A 29 -12.09 -14.18 -18.80
N ASP A 30 -12.07 -14.28 -20.13
CA ASP A 30 -12.63 -15.39 -20.92
C ASP A 30 -14.07 -15.78 -20.52
N ILE A 31 -14.91 -14.74 -20.38
CA ILE A 31 -16.31 -14.87 -20.00
C ILE A 31 -17.19 -15.27 -21.19
N ARG A 32 -18.31 -15.94 -20.92
CA ARG A 32 -19.31 -16.27 -21.93
C ARG A 32 -20.28 -15.11 -22.07
N LEU A 33 -20.25 -14.47 -23.23
CA LEU A 33 -21.02 -13.26 -23.49
C LEU A 33 -22.53 -13.48 -23.30
N GLU A 34 -23.04 -14.61 -23.79
CA GLU A 34 -24.44 -15.04 -23.69
C GLU A 34 -24.90 -15.35 -22.26
N GLU A 35 -23.96 -15.58 -21.34
CA GLU A 35 -24.21 -15.85 -19.91
C GLU A 35 -23.71 -14.69 -19.04
N THR A 36 -23.54 -13.49 -19.62
CA THR A 36 -23.10 -12.27 -18.92
C THR A 36 -24.24 -11.29 -18.81
N PHE A 37 -24.72 -11.05 -17.59
CA PHE A 37 -25.82 -10.16 -17.27
C PHE A 37 -25.28 -8.98 -16.46
N ILE A 38 -25.30 -7.79 -17.06
CA ILE A 38 -24.79 -6.57 -16.45
C ILE A 38 -25.94 -5.58 -16.27
N LYS A 39 -26.04 -5.00 -15.08
CA LYS A 39 -27.03 -3.96 -14.72
C LYS A 39 -26.33 -2.76 -14.14
N LEU A 40 -26.88 -1.58 -14.42
CA LEU A 40 -26.49 -0.34 -13.78
C LEU A 40 -27.57 0.10 -12.78
N PHE A 41 -27.15 0.30 -11.54
CA PHE A 41 -28.00 0.77 -10.46
C PHE A 41 -27.52 2.12 -9.96
N TRP A 42 -28.40 2.87 -9.31
CA TRP A 42 -28.00 3.96 -8.45
C TRP A 42 -28.55 3.76 -7.04
N ARG A 43 -27.84 4.33 -6.05
CA ARG A 43 -28.21 4.26 -4.63
C ARG A 43 -28.50 5.65 -4.06
N ASN A 44 -29.61 5.74 -3.33
CA ASN A 44 -29.96 6.91 -2.53
C ASN A 44 -30.46 6.47 -1.16
N GLY A 45 -29.62 6.65 -0.14
CA GLY A 45 -29.88 6.06 1.17
C GLY A 45 -29.96 4.53 1.09
N THR A 46 -31.12 3.96 1.43
CA THR A 46 -31.36 2.50 1.36
C THR A 46 -31.93 2.03 0.03
N ASP A 47 -32.38 2.95 -0.83
CA ASP A 47 -33.03 2.59 -2.09
C ASP A 47 -31.97 2.27 -3.15
N THR A 48 -32.21 1.21 -3.90
CA THR A 48 -31.38 0.78 -5.03
C THR A 48 -32.27 0.61 -6.26
N LEU A 49 -32.06 1.44 -7.28
CA LEU A 49 -32.94 1.56 -8.44
C LEU A 49 -32.15 1.41 -9.74
N GLN A 50 -32.75 0.81 -10.78
CA GLN A 50 -32.14 0.62 -12.11
C GLN A 50 -32.60 1.65 -13.14
N THR A 51 -33.49 2.55 -12.74
CA THR A 51 -34.16 3.51 -13.60
C THR A 51 -33.83 4.94 -13.18
N LEU A 52 -34.09 5.89 -14.08
CA LEU A 52 -33.89 7.31 -13.79
C LEU A 52 -34.63 7.73 -12.51
N PRO A 53 -34.02 8.58 -11.66
CA PRO A 53 -34.66 9.11 -10.46
C PRO A 53 -36.04 9.72 -10.72
N ASP A 54 -36.17 10.47 -11.82
CA ASP A 54 -37.39 11.20 -12.18
C ASP A 54 -38.27 10.47 -13.21
N ASN A 55 -37.83 9.31 -13.70
CA ASN A 55 -38.59 8.54 -14.71
C ASN A 55 -38.32 7.04 -14.61
N ALA A 56 -39.19 6.35 -13.87
CA ALA A 56 -39.11 4.91 -13.66
C ALA A 56 -39.30 4.06 -14.93
N ASN A 57 -39.66 4.64 -16.08
CA ASN A 57 -39.80 3.92 -17.35
C ASN A 57 -38.50 3.86 -18.19
N VAL A 58 -37.45 4.57 -17.76
CA VAL A 58 -36.17 4.63 -18.47
C VAL A 58 -35.11 3.96 -17.63
N PHE A 59 -34.55 2.86 -18.12
CA PHE A 59 -33.43 2.18 -17.48
C PHE A 59 -32.15 3.01 -17.66
N LEU A 60 -31.33 3.13 -16.62
CA LEU A 60 -30.10 3.94 -16.63
C LEU A 60 -29.17 3.54 -17.78
N ILE A 61 -29.02 2.23 -18.01
CA ILE A 61 -28.10 1.70 -19.00
C ILE A 61 -28.51 2.06 -20.44
N SER A 62 -29.82 2.26 -20.69
CA SER A 62 -30.35 2.67 -21.99
C SER A 62 -29.91 4.09 -22.40
N LEU A 63 -29.54 4.95 -21.44
CA LEU A 63 -29.04 6.31 -21.72
C LEU A 63 -27.76 6.29 -22.55
N PHE A 64 -26.98 5.22 -22.42
CA PHE A 64 -25.73 5.01 -23.13
C PHE A 64 -25.93 4.25 -24.46
N GLY A 65 -27.17 3.98 -24.86
CA GLY A 65 -27.47 3.14 -26.02
C GLY A 65 -27.00 1.69 -25.86
N MET A 66 -26.82 1.25 -24.62
CA MET A 66 -26.30 -0.09 -24.27
C MET A 66 -27.40 -1.10 -23.97
N ASP A 67 -28.67 -0.70 -24.02
CA ASP A 67 -29.84 -1.54 -23.73
C ASP A 67 -30.94 -1.19 -24.73
N SER A 68 -30.88 -1.86 -25.88
CA SER A 68 -31.74 -1.62 -27.03
C SER A 68 -32.53 -2.86 -27.46
N VAL A 69 -32.07 -4.03 -27.05
CA VAL A 69 -32.69 -5.32 -27.28
C VAL A 69 -32.83 -6.06 -25.96
N LYS A 70 -34.00 -6.64 -25.74
CA LYS A 70 -34.24 -7.45 -24.56
C LYS A 70 -33.46 -8.76 -24.64
N LEU A 71 -33.29 -9.44 -23.51
CA LEU A 71 -32.64 -10.76 -23.44
C LEU A 71 -33.30 -11.83 -24.33
N ASN A 72 -34.59 -11.68 -24.67
CA ASN A 72 -35.29 -12.59 -25.59
C ASN A 72 -35.09 -12.22 -27.09
N GLY A 73 -34.34 -11.17 -27.39
CA GLY A 73 -34.07 -10.66 -28.73
C GLY A 73 -35.10 -9.68 -29.29
N ASP A 74 -36.18 -9.38 -28.54
CA ASP A 74 -37.18 -8.40 -28.97
C ASP A 74 -36.65 -6.96 -28.84
N PRO A 75 -37.06 -6.02 -29.72
CA PRO A 75 -36.72 -4.62 -29.55
C PRO A 75 -37.27 -4.04 -28.23
N GLY A 76 -36.48 -3.19 -27.59
CA GLY A 76 -36.83 -2.48 -26.37
C GLY A 76 -35.84 -2.77 -25.23
N SER A 77 -35.97 -1.99 -24.17
CA SER A 77 -35.05 -2.02 -23.04
C SER A 77 -35.59 -2.89 -21.90
N ASP A 78 -34.72 -3.66 -21.25
CA ASP A 78 -35.06 -4.52 -20.10
C ASP A 78 -34.13 -4.35 -18.89
N GLY A 79 -33.23 -3.36 -18.93
CA GLY A 79 -32.33 -3.01 -17.85
C GLY A 79 -31.01 -3.78 -17.86
N TYR A 80 -30.75 -4.61 -18.88
CA TYR A 80 -29.49 -5.31 -19.05
C TYR A 80 -28.67 -4.67 -20.16
N VAL A 81 -27.33 -4.70 -20.02
CA VAL A 81 -26.45 -4.40 -21.15
C VAL A 81 -26.68 -5.44 -22.25
N ASP A 82 -26.88 -4.98 -23.47
CA ASP A 82 -26.95 -5.79 -24.68
C ASP A 82 -25.69 -6.67 -24.78
N GLN A 83 -25.87 -7.99 -24.76
CA GLN A 83 -24.79 -9.01 -24.75
C GLN A 83 -24.04 -9.06 -26.09
N THR A 84 -23.27 -8.03 -26.38
CA THR A 84 -22.58 -7.83 -27.65
C THR A 84 -21.12 -7.44 -27.43
N THR A 85 -20.26 -7.79 -28.40
CA THR A 85 -18.83 -7.42 -28.38
C THR A 85 -18.57 -5.92 -28.57
N ARG A 86 -19.63 -5.13 -28.81
CA ARG A 86 -19.55 -3.66 -28.87
C ARG A 86 -19.33 -3.06 -27.48
N PHE A 87 -19.91 -3.66 -26.45
CA PHE A 87 -19.90 -3.15 -25.08
C PHE A 87 -19.12 -4.04 -24.12
N ILE A 88 -18.97 -5.33 -24.43
CA ILE A 88 -18.33 -6.30 -23.56
C ILE A 88 -17.16 -6.95 -24.30
N ASP A 89 -15.93 -6.72 -23.82
CA ASP A 89 -14.77 -7.51 -24.23
C ASP A 89 -14.72 -8.77 -23.38
N ALA A 90 -15.27 -9.86 -23.94
CA ALA A 90 -15.38 -11.14 -23.25
C ALA A 90 -14.02 -11.79 -22.96
N SER A 91 -12.97 -11.48 -23.75
CA SER A 91 -11.65 -12.05 -23.53
C SER A 91 -10.97 -11.39 -22.34
N ARG A 92 -11.00 -10.05 -22.27
CA ARG A 92 -10.41 -9.31 -21.15
C ARG A 92 -11.30 -9.24 -19.92
N GLY A 93 -12.60 -9.46 -20.07
CA GLY A 93 -13.56 -9.28 -18.99
C GLY A 93 -13.81 -7.82 -18.69
N GLU A 94 -14.03 -7.01 -19.73
CA GLU A 94 -14.18 -5.56 -19.61
C GLU A 94 -15.54 -5.11 -20.15
N LEU A 95 -16.20 -4.20 -19.45
CA LEU A 95 -17.33 -3.42 -19.95
C LEU A 95 -16.82 -2.06 -20.43
N ILE A 96 -17.18 -1.66 -21.64
CA ILE A 96 -16.74 -0.42 -22.28
C ILE A 96 -17.96 0.44 -22.57
N PHE A 97 -18.07 1.58 -21.87
CA PHE A 97 -19.10 2.58 -22.19
C PHE A 97 -18.75 3.29 -23.50
N PRO A 98 -19.74 3.59 -24.37
CA PRO A 98 -19.48 4.13 -25.71
C PRO A 98 -19.15 5.64 -25.73
N VAL A 99 -18.92 6.25 -24.58
CA VAL A 99 -18.53 7.65 -24.41
C VAL A 99 -17.37 7.76 -23.42
N PRO A 100 -16.46 8.75 -23.55
CA PRO A 100 -15.34 8.95 -22.63
C PRO A 100 -15.74 9.22 -21.16
N HIS A 101 -16.83 9.95 -20.94
CA HIS A 101 -17.26 10.40 -19.61
C HIS A 101 -18.70 9.94 -19.28
N PRO A 102 -18.96 8.62 -19.15
CA PRO A 102 -20.33 8.12 -18.96
C PRO A 102 -21.02 8.65 -17.69
N PHE A 103 -20.25 8.98 -16.65
CA PHE A 103 -20.78 9.43 -15.36
C PHE A 103 -20.61 10.93 -15.10
N ASP A 104 -20.11 11.68 -16.08
CA ASP A 104 -20.19 13.15 -16.09
C ASP A 104 -20.16 13.65 -17.54
N PRO A 105 -21.20 13.36 -18.33
CA PRO A 105 -21.16 13.61 -19.76
C PRO A 105 -21.07 15.10 -20.06
N GLY A 106 -20.07 15.45 -20.89
CA GLY A 106 -19.84 16.79 -21.42
C GLY A 106 -20.34 16.94 -22.86
N SER A 107 -19.93 18.01 -23.52
CA SER A 107 -20.36 18.33 -24.90
C SER A 107 -19.95 17.27 -25.93
N LEU A 108 -18.77 16.67 -25.76
CA LEU A 108 -18.28 15.58 -26.60
C LEU A 108 -19.15 14.33 -26.44
N ASP A 109 -19.44 13.94 -25.20
CA ASP A 109 -20.27 12.78 -24.87
C ASP A 109 -21.69 12.95 -25.41
N VAL A 110 -22.28 14.13 -25.29
CA VAL A 110 -23.60 14.46 -25.84
C VAL A 110 -23.59 14.44 -27.38
N ALA A 111 -22.50 14.88 -28.01
CA ALA A 111 -22.36 14.80 -29.47
C ALA A 111 -22.28 13.34 -29.97
N LEU A 112 -21.64 12.46 -29.19
CA LEU A 112 -21.57 11.02 -29.48
C LEU A 112 -22.87 10.29 -29.12
N MET A 113 -23.56 10.75 -28.08
CA MET A 113 -24.75 10.12 -27.49
C MET A 113 -25.77 11.18 -27.04
N PRO A 114 -26.69 11.61 -27.93
CA PRO A 114 -27.63 12.70 -27.65
C PRO A 114 -28.56 12.47 -26.46
N SER A 115 -28.82 11.22 -26.06
CA SER A 115 -29.60 10.87 -24.87
C SER A 115 -28.97 11.33 -23.55
N LEU A 116 -27.68 11.70 -23.55
CA LEU A 116 -26.98 12.23 -22.38
C LEU A 116 -27.16 13.75 -22.18
N ALA A 117 -27.88 14.44 -23.07
CA ALA A 117 -28.07 15.89 -22.96
C ALA A 117 -28.73 16.32 -21.64
N ASP A 118 -29.67 15.51 -21.14
CA ASP A 118 -30.40 15.73 -19.89
C ASP A 118 -29.97 14.74 -18.78
N PHE A 119 -28.67 14.39 -18.74
CA PHE A 119 -28.15 13.45 -17.74
C PHE A 119 -28.34 14.01 -16.30
N PRO A 120 -29.00 13.28 -15.38
CA PRO A 120 -29.34 13.81 -14.07
C PRO A 120 -28.11 14.15 -13.21
N ASP A 121 -28.13 15.33 -12.58
CA ASP A 121 -27.04 15.79 -11.72
C ASP A 121 -26.81 14.87 -10.51
N SER A 122 -27.86 14.21 -10.00
CA SER A 122 -27.75 13.24 -8.90
C SER A 122 -27.00 11.96 -9.26
N LEU A 123 -26.77 11.70 -10.54
CA LEU A 123 -25.99 10.57 -11.05
C LEU A 123 -24.59 10.97 -11.47
N ARG A 124 -24.26 12.28 -11.46
CA ARG A 124 -22.95 12.78 -11.88
C ARG A 124 -21.90 12.50 -10.83
N ASN A 125 -20.73 12.11 -11.30
CA ASN A 125 -19.51 12.00 -10.49
C ASN A 125 -18.33 12.60 -11.27
N PRO A 126 -18.18 13.95 -11.25
CA PRO A 126 -17.09 14.63 -11.95
C PRO A 126 -15.72 14.21 -11.43
N ALA A 127 -15.61 13.86 -10.14
CA ALA A 127 -14.34 13.53 -9.50
C ALA A 127 -13.63 12.32 -10.12
N ILE A 128 -14.36 11.43 -10.82
CA ILE A 128 -13.75 10.33 -11.61
C ILE A 128 -12.81 10.89 -12.69
N TYR A 129 -13.12 12.06 -13.24
CA TYR A 129 -12.42 12.65 -14.38
C TYR A 129 -11.60 13.88 -14.00
N THR A 130 -11.76 14.41 -12.79
CA THR A 130 -11.12 15.68 -12.37
C THR A 130 -10.28 15.57 -11.11
N SER A 131 -10.15 14.38 -10.53
CA SER A 131 -9.33 14.14 -9.34
C SER A 131 -8.40 12.94 -9.54
N THR A 132 -7.28 12.94 -8.82
CA THR A 132 -6.35 11.81 -8.64
C THR A 132 -6.61 11.06 -7.32
N ARG A 133 -7.50 11.57 -6.47
CA ARG A 133 -7.80 11.01 -5.12
C ARG A 133 -8.98 10.04 -5.12
N SER A 134 -8.73 8.82 -4.65
CA SER A 134 -9.78 7.80 -4.55
C SER A 134 -10.96 8.19 -3.67
N SER A 135 -10.68 8.88 -2.57
CA SER A 135 -11.71 9.40 -1.68
C SER A 135 -12.71 10.34 -2.36
N ASP A 136 -12.26 11.11 -3.35
CA ASP A 136 -13.11 12.10 -4.00
C ASP A 136 -14.16 11.42 -4.87
N TRP A 137 -13.74 10.50 -5.74
CA TRP A 137 -14.71 9.79 -6.58
C TRP A 137 -15.49 8.72 -5.80
N GLU A 138 -14.97 8.14 -4.73
CA GLU A 138 -15.74 7.24 -3.86
C GLU A 138 -16.87 8.00 -3.14
N ARG A 139 -16.61 9.21 -2.64
CA ARG A 139 -17.59 10.03 -1.94
C ARG A 139 -18.82 10.36 -2.79
N PHE A 140 -18.62 10.56 -4.10
CA PHE A 140 -19.69 10.91 -5.05
C PHE A 140 -20.14 9.69 -5.89
N SER A 141 -19.73 8.47 -5.53
CA SER A 141 -20.16 7.25 -6.23
C SER A 141 -21.60 6.87 -5.88
N HIS A 142 -22.52 7.30 -6.73
CA HIS A 142 -23.95 6.97 -6.64
C HIS A 142 -24.36 5.82 -7.55
N CYS A 143 -23.58 5.52 -8.60
CA CYS A 143 -23.85 4.49 -9.59
C CYS A 143 -23.02 3.22 -9.33
N TYR A 144 -23.64 2.04 -9.47
CA TYR A 144 -23.03 0.74 -9.18
C TYR A 144 -23.36 -0.25 -10.30
N LEU A 145 -22.34 -0.97 -10.75
CA LEU A 145 -22.51 -2.09 -11.67
C LEU A 145 -22.73 -3.39 -10.88
N TYR A 146 -23.76 -4.13 -11.29
CA TYR A 146 -23.94 -5.53 -10.91
C TYR A 146 -23.60 -6.39 -12.11
N VAL A 147 -22.76 -7.40 -11.89
CA VAL A 147 -22.30 -8.30 -12.94
C VAL A 147 -22.53 -9.72 -12.47
N GLU A 148 -23.29 -10.47 -13.27
CA GLU A 148 -23.41 -11.92 -13.14
C GLU A 148 -22.89 -12.52 -14.45
N THR A 149 -21.77 -13.24 -14.38
CA THR A 149 -21.16 -13.84 -15.56
C THR A 149 -20.69 -15.25 -15.26
N LYS A 150 -20.66 -16.08 -16.31
CA LYS A 150 -20.01 -17.39 -16.29
C LYS A 150 -18.76 -17.33 -17.15
N GLY A 151 -17.62 -17.58 -16.52
CA GLY A 151 -16.33 -17.71 -17.19
C GLY A 151 -15.81 -19.14 -17.10
N HIS A 152 -14.96 -19.51 -18.05
CA HIS A 152 -14.22 -20.77 -17.96
C HIS A 152 -13.03 -20.58 -17.03
N SER A 153 -13.21 -20.84 -15.74
CA SER A 153 -12.06 -20.98 -14.86
C SER A 153 -11.69 -22.45 -14.72
N THR A 154 -10.46 -22.80 -15.10
CA THR A 154 -9.86 -24.09 -14.74
C THR A 154 -9.39 -24.10 -13.28
N THR A 155 -9.54 -22.98 -12.58
CA THR A 155 -8.99 -22.76 -11.25
C THR A 155 -10.08 -22.36 -10.26
N ILE A 156 -10.15 -23.07 -9.13
CA ILE A 156 -11.05 -22.74 -8.01
C ILE A 156 -10.21 -22.37 -6.80
N ASN A 157 -10.46 -21.18 -6.26
CA ASN A 157 -9.95 -20.81 -4.95
C ASN A 157 -10.90 -21.36 -3.87
N LEU A 158 -10.37 -22.12 -2.92
CA LEU A 158 -11.11 -22.76 -1.84
C LEU A 158 -11.44 -21.79 -0.70
N GLY A 159 -10.90 -20.57 -0.72
CA GLY A 159 -11.14 -19.55 0.30
C GLY A 159 -10.47 -19.87 1.66
N ALA A 160 -9.52 -20.80 1.68
CA ALA A 160 -8.78 -21.18 2.88
C ALA A 160 -7.34 -21.54 2.54
N TYR A 161 -6.39 -21.01 3.31
CA TYR A 161 -4.97 -21.39 3.22
C TYR A 161 -4.70 -22.64 4.05
N ASN A 162 -3.59 -23.34 3.76
CA ASN A 162 -3.15 -24.54 4.46
C ASN A 162 -4.23 -25.64 4.55
N ILE A 163 -4.71 -26.04 3.37
CA ILE A 163 -5.58 -27.21 3.24
C ILE A 163 -4.83 -28.45 3.72
N VAL A 164 -5.46 -29.28 4.56
CA VAL A 164 -4.86 -30.51 5.07
C VAL A 164 -4.62 -31.47 3.90
N PRO A 165 -3.36 -31.90 3.63
CA PRO A 165 -3.06 -32.77 2.50
C PRO A 165 -3.87 -34.07 2.50
N GLY A 166 -4.62 -34.31 1.43
CA GLY A 166 -5.45 -35.50 1.25
C GLY A 166 -6.83 -35.44 1.91
N SER A 167 -7.20 -34.32 2.55
CA SER A 167 -8.55 -34.09 3.07
C SER A 167 -9.55 -33.77 1.96
N GLU A 168 -9.08 -33.36 0.78
CA GLU A 168 -9.92 -32.92 -0.31
C GLU A 168 -10.69 -34.08 -0.96
N VAL A 169 -11.99 -33.88 -1.15
CA VAL A 169 -12.83 -34.71 -1.99
C VAL A 169 -13.48 -33.81 -3.02
N VAL A 170 -13.02 -33.94 -4.26
CA VAL A 170 -13.54 -33.22 -5.42
C VAL A 170 -14.48 -34.14 -6.19
N LYS A 171 -15.72 -33.71 -6.39
CA LYS A 171 -16.71 -34.39 -7.24
C LYS A 171 -17.15 -33.48 -8.37
N LEU A 172 -17.34 -34.07 -9.55
CA LEU A 172 -17.91 -33.44 -10.74
C LEU A 172 -19.19 -34.21 -11.11
N ASN A 173 -20.35 -33.55 -11.04
CA ASN A 173 -21.66 -34.18 -11.28
C ASN A 173 -21.88 -35.46 -10.44
N GLY A 174 -21.32 -35.50 -9.22
CA GLY A 174 -21.36 -36.64 -8.31
C GLY A 174 -20.27 -37.70 -8.52
N GLU A 175 -19.50 -37.65 -9.61
CA GLU A 175 -18.34 -38.54 -9.82
C GLU A 175 -17.11 -37.99 -9.12
N LYS A 176 -16.46 -38.79 -8.27
CA LYS A 176 -15.24 -38.40 -7.56
C LYS A 176 -14.06 -38.33 -8.54
N LEU A 177 -13.41 -37.16 -8.62
CA LEU A 177 -12.24 -36.94 -9.45
C LEU A 177 -10.95 -37.44 -8.78
N LYS A 178 -9.95 -37.80 -9.60
CA LYS A 178 -8.64 -38.25 -9.13
C LYS A 178 -7.63 -37.12 -9.12
N LYS A 179 -6.98 -36.93 -7.98
CA LYS A 179 -5.86 -36.02 -7.81
C LYS A 179 -4.70 -36.38 -8.77
N ASP A 180 -4.02 -35.36 -9.28
CA ASP A 180 -2.90 -35.38 -10.24
C ASP A 180 -3.22 -36.00 -11.62
N VAL A 181 -4.47 -36.39 -11.83
CA VAL A 181 -4.97 -36.89 -13.12
C VAL A 181 -6.07 -35.96 -13.64
N ASP A 182 -7.10 -35.73 -12.84
CA ASP A 182 -8.26 -34.90 -13.21
C ASP A 182 -8.13 -33.46 -12.68
N TYR A 183 -7.41 -33.27 -11.57
CA TYR A 183 -7.11 -31.95 -10.98
C TYR A 183 -5.78 -31.98 -10.20
N LYS A 184 -5.18 -30.81 -9.99
CA LYS A 184 -4.11 -30.55 -9.03
C LYS A 184 -4.62 -29.64 -7.92
N ILE A 185 -4.04 -29.76 -6.74
CA ILE A 185 -4.34 -28.89 -5.61
C ILE A 185 -3.03 -28.31 -5.05
N TYR A 186 -3.02 -27.00 -4.82
CA TYR A 186 -1.97 -26.28 -4.11
C TYR A 186 -2.47 -26.03 -2.69
N TYR A 187 -1.97 -26.83 -1.75
CA TYR A 187 -2.49 -26.87 -0.39
C TYR A 187 -2.21 -25.60 0.40
N GLU A 188 -1.10 -24.95 0.11
CA GLU A 188 -0.61 -23.76 0.81
C GLU A 188 -1.55 -22.58 0.54
N ILE A 189 -1.88 -22.35 -0.73
CA ILE A 189 -2.72 -21.24 -1.20
C ILE A 189 -4.20 -21.60 -1.37
N GLY A 190 -4.58 -22.86 -1.08
CA GLY A 190 -5.97 -23.30 -1.17
C GLY A 190 -6.55 -23.24 -2.56
N GLN A 191 -5.83 -23.72 -3.56
CA GLN A 191 -6.25 -23.59 -4.96
C GLN A 191 -6.31 -24.94 -5.65
N ILE A 192 -7.39 -25.22 -6.37
CA ILE A 192 -7.54 -26.41 -7.23
C ILE A 192 -7.47 -25.98 -8.69
N VAL A 193 -6.64 -26.66 -9.48
CA VAL A 193 -6.56 -26.52 -10.93
C VAL A 193 -7.04 -27.81 -11.60
N PHE A 194 -8.13 -27.75 -12.35
CA PHE A 194 -8.63 -28.89 -13.10
C PHE A 194 -7.77 -29.15 -14.34
N LEU A 195 -7.31 -30.39 -14.48
CA LEU A 195 -6.47 -30.84 -15.59
C LEU A 195 -7.28 -31.45 -16.73
N SER A 196 -8.45 -32.01 -16.42
CA SER A 196 -9.28 -32.69 -17.41
C SER A 196 -10.21 -31.72 -18.15
N ASP A 197 -10.41 -31.97 -19.45
CA ASP A 197 -11.42 -31.26 -20.27
C ASP A 197 -12.85 -31.47 -19.74
N LYS A 198 -13.08 -32.49 -18.91
CA LYS A 198 -14.39 -32.77 -18.32
C LYS A 198 -14.88 -31.66 -17.39
N ALA A 199 -13.96 -30.92 -16.76
CA ALA A 199 -14.29 -29.76 -15.92
C ALA A 199 -14.50 -28.47 -16.73
N ARG A 200 -14.45 -28.52 -18.06
CA ARG A 200 -14.74 -27.37 -18.94
C ARG A 200 -16.23 -27.24 -19.30
N ASP A 201 -17.08 -28.15 -18.85
CA ASP A 201 -18.53 -28.02 -19.03
C ASP A 201 -19.09 -26.96 -18.04
N PRO A 202 -19.64 -25.85 -18.53
CA PRO A 202 -20.18 -24.76 -17.70
C PRO A 202 -21.47 -25.12 -16.95
N ASN A 203 -22.07 -26.29 -17.22
CA ASN A 203 -23.19 -26.84 -16.46
C ASN A 203 -22.77 -27.89 -15.43
N ALA A 204 -21.48 -28.19 -15.32
CA ALA A 204 -21.02 -29.19 -14.37
C ALA A 204 -21.12 -28.67 -12.92
N ASN A 205 -21.76 -29.46 -12.06
CA ASN A 205 -21.81 -29.19 -10.64
C ASN A 205 -20.54 -29.71 -9.96
N ILE A 206 -19.74 -28.80 -9.41
CA ILE A 206 -18.49 -29.12 -8.72
C ILE A 206 -18.74 -29.03 -7.21
N GLU A 207 -18.57 -30.16 -6.51
CA GLU A 207 -18.64 -30.23 -5.05
C GLU A 207 -17.24 -30.51 -4.52
N ILE A 208 -16.72 -29.60 -3.69
CA ILE A 208 -15.41 -29.75 -3.05
C ILE A 208 -15.61 -29.69 -1.55
N THR A 209 -15.15 -30.74 -0.86
CA THR A 209 -15.06 -30.78 0.60
C THR A 209 -13.61 -30.95 1.00
N PHE A 210 -13.17 -30.25 2.04
CA PHE A 210 -11.79 -30.28 2.50
C PHE A 210 -11.72 -29.85 3.97
N GLU A 211 -10.59 -30.16 4.61
CA GLU A 211 -10.24 -29.63 5.92
C GLU A 211 -9.11 -28.62 5.75
N ALA A 212 -9.16 -27.51 6.49
CA ALA A 212 -8.12 -26.49 6.44
C ALA A 212 -7.66 -26.15 7.86
N GLN A 213 -6.36 -25.91 8.00
CA GLN A 213 -5.78 -25.40 9.24
C GLN A 213 -5.66 -23.88 9.12
N PRO A 214 -6.51 -23.09 9.81
CA PRO A 214 -6.35 -21.65 9.80
C PRO A 214 -4.96 -21.31 10.36
N PHE A 215 -4.15 -20.59 9.57
CA PHE A 215 -2.79 -20.20 9.93
C PHE A 215 -2.75 -19.28 11.17
N PHE A 216 -3.83 -18.53 11.41
CA PHE A 216 -3.94 -17.57 12.50
C PHE A 216 -5.37 -17.51 13.01
N SER A 217 -5.59 -17.79 14.29
CA SER A 217 -6.81 -17.42 14.99
C SER A 217 -6.42 -16.74 16.30
N MET A 218 -6.66 -15.43 16.38
CA MET A 218 -6.47 -14.66 17.62
C MET A 218 -7.35 -15.19 18.75
N LEU A 219 -8.47 -15.83 18.41
CA LEU A 219 -9.44 -16.34 19.36
C LEU A 219 -9.08 -17.76 19.79
N GLN A 220 -8.92 -17.95 21.10
CA GLN A 220 -8.73 -19.27 21.67
C GLN A 220 -10.09 -19.96 21.79
N LYS A 221 -10.24 -21.14 21.17
CA LYS A 221 -11.49 -21.91 21.17
C LYS A 221 -11.30 -23.19 21.99
N THR A 222 -12.17 -23.39 22.97
CA THR A 222 -12.26 -24.62 23.76
C THR A 222 -13.58 -25.30 23.47
N LEU A 223 -13.55 -26.58 23.09
CA LEU A 223 -14.73 -27.41 22.89
C LEU A 223 -14.63 -28.64 23.78
N LEU A 224 -15.59 -28.82 24.68
CA LEU A 224 -15.66 -29.95 25.62
C LEU A 224 -17.03 -30.59 25.48
N GLY A 225 -17.09 -31.91 25.32
CA GLY A 225 -18.36 -32.61 25.19
C GLY A 225 -18.34 -33.97 25.85
N ALA A 226 -19.51 -34.41 26.27
CA ALA A 226 -19.75 -35.75 26.76
C ALA A 226 -21.06 -36.27 26.19
N ARG A 227 -21.09 -37.54 25.80
CA ARG A 227 -22.29 -38.24 25.35
C ARG A 227 -22.46 -39.53 26.12
N ALA A 228 -23.66 -39.76 26.64
CA ALA A 228 -24.08 -41.02 27.22
C ALA A 228 -25.08 -41.68 26.27
N LYS A 229 -24.77 -42.90 25.84
CA LYS A 229 -25.65 -43.72 24.99
C LYS A 229 -26.01 -44.99 25.74
N TYR A 230 -27.30 -45.29 25.82
CA TYR A 230 -27.83 -46.51 26.39
C TYR A 230 -28.50 -47.34 25.30
N GLU A 231 -27.98 -48.55 25.07
CA GLU A 231 -28.56 -49.50 24.11
C GLU A 231 -29.81 -50.14 24.73
N LEU A 232 -30.95 -50.02 24.05
CA LEU A 232 -32.25 -50.58 24.46
C LEU A 232 -32.50 -51.96 23.83
N GLY A 233 -31.77 -52.30 22.77
CA GLY A 233 -31.84 -53.56 22.04
C GLY A 233 -31.02 -53.49 20.75
N ASP A 234 -31.19 -54.47 19.87
CA ASP A 234 -30.55 -54.47 18.56
C ASP A 234 -31.04 -53.25 17.75
N GLU A 235 -30.11 -52.41 17.31
CA GLU A 235 -30.39 -51.21 16.52
C GLU A 235 -31.32 -50.19 17.22
N SER A 236 -31.54 -50.30 18.54
CA SER A 236 -32.39 -49.40 19.32
C SER A 236 -31.64 -48.81 20.50
N TRP A 237 -31.66 -47.48 20.65
CA TRP A 237 -30.87 -46.79 21.67
C TRP A 237 -31.44 -45.43 22.04
N PHE A 238 -31.01 -44.95 23.21
CA PHE A 238 -31.28 -43.64 23.75
C PHE A 238 -29.95 -42.92 24.03
N GLY A 239 -29.87 -41.65 23.67
CA GLY A 239 -28.68 -40.81 23.77
C GLY A 239 -28.98 -39.52 24.52
N ILE A 240 -27.99 -39.05 25.28
CA ILE A 240 -27.94 -37.71 25.85
C ILE A 240 -26.55 -37.15 25.56
N THR A 241 -26.47 -35.95 25.01
CA THR A 241 -25.20 -35.24 24.81
C THR A 241 -25.23 -33.90 25.53
N GLY A 242 -24.07 -33.49 26.05
CA GLY A 242 -23.80 -32.13 26.47
C GLY A 242 -22.50 -31.64 25.81
N LEU A 243 -22.52 -30.46 25.23
CA LEU A 243 -21.41 -29.85 24.53
C LEU A 243 -21.23 -28.39 24.98
N TYR A 244 -20.08 -28.07 25.55
CA TYR A 244 -19.66 -26.73 25.91
C TYR A 244 -18.63 -26.21 24.90
N LYS A 245 -18.84 -24.98 24.41
CA LYS A 245 -17.92 -24.23 23.58
C LYS A 245 -17.60 -22.90 24.26
N GLY A 246 -16.33 -22.63 24.52
CA GLY A 246 -15.83 -21.34 24.98
C GLY A 246 -14.92 -20.70 23.94
N VAL A 247 -15.06 -19.39 23.73
CA VAL A 247 -14.21 -18.57 22.86
C VAL A 247 -13.68 -17.40 23.68
N SER A 248 -12.37 -17.27 23.81
CA SER A 248 -11.71 -16.15 24.48
C SER A 248 -10.86 -15.34 23.50
N THR A 249 -10.66 -14.06 23.81
CA THR A 249 -9.83 -13.12 23.05
C THR A 249 -8.69 -12.60 23.95
N PRO A 250 -7.45 -12.47 23.42
CA PRO A 250 -6.35 -11.84 24.13
C PRO A 250 -6.47 -10.30 24.13
N GLU A 251 -7.29 -9.72 23.26
CA GLU A 251 -7.48 -8.27 23.17
C GLU A 251 -8.25 -7.73 24.38
N GLN A 252 -7.72 -6.67 24.99
CA GLN A 252 -8.43 -6.00 26.10
C GLN A 252 -9.66 -5.21 25.64
N ARG A 253 -9.68 -4.81 24.35
CA ARG A 253 -10.74 -4.01 23.73
C ARG A 253 -11.23 -4.69 22.44
N PRO A 254 -11.95 -5.82 22.53
CA PRO A 254 -12.37 -6.55 21.33
C PRO A 254 -13.36 -5.73 20.50
N ARG A 255 -13.13 -5.74 19.18
CA ARG A 255 -14.03 -5.11 18.20
C ARG A 255 -15.30 -5.93 17.98
N VAL A 256 -16.32 -5.31 17.38
CA VAL A 256 -17.57 -6.00 17.01
C VAL A 256 -17.27 -7.21 16.10
N GLY A 257 -17.73 -8.39 16.48
CA GLY A 257 -17.44 -9.67 15.82
C GLY A 257 -16.27 -10.46 16.43
N GLY A 258 -15.45 -9.83 17.29
CA GLY A 258 -14.32 -10.43 17.99
C GLY A 258 -14.60 -10.75 19.47
N GLU A 259 -15.86 -10.65 19.92
CA GLU A 259 -16.20 -10.76 21.33
C GLU A 259 -16.02 -12.19 21.88
N PRO A 260 -15.54 -12.33 23.13
CA PRO A 260 -15.48 -13.64 23.77
C PRO A 260 -16.89 -14.16 24.02
N SER A 261 -17.16 -15.40 23.63
CA SER A 261 -18.50 -16.01 23.68
C SER A 261 -18.46 -17.39 24.33
N GLN A 262 -19.60 -17.81 24.85
CA GLN A 262 -19.77 -19.16 25.38
C GLN A 262 -21.11 -19.75 24.95
N SER A 263 -21.13 -21.04 24.73
CA SER A 263 -22.32 -21.77 24.33
C SER A 263 -22.34 -23.15 24.97
N PHE A 264 -23.51 -23.57 25.43
CA PHE A 264 -23.77 -24.91 25.90
C PHE A 264 -24.96 -25.48 25.13
N VAL A 265 -24.74 -26.60 24.45
CA VAL A 265 -25.78 -27.36 23.77
C VAL A 265 -26.01 -28.64 24.57
N TRP A 266 -27.26 -28.99 24.80
CA TRP A 266 -27.61 -30.34 25.22
C TRP A 266 -28.65 -30.93 24.27
N ASP A 267 -28.53 -32.23 24.00
CA ASP A 267 -29.47 -32.99 23.20
C ASP A 267 -29.87 -34.29 23.88
N ILE A 268 -31.08 -34.74 23.55
CA ILE A 268 -31.63 -36.04 23.87
C ILE A 268 -32.19 -36.63 22.59
N ASP A 269 -31.72 -37.83 22.23
CA ASP A 269 -32.10 -38.50 21.01
C ASP A 269 -32.45 -39.98 21.24
N LEU A 270 -33.47 -40.46 20.54
CA LEU A 270 -34.02 -41.81 20.66
C LEU A 270 -34.15 -42.41 19.26
N ASN A 271 -33.55 -43.58 19.07
CA ASN A 271 -33.71 -44.40 17.88
C ASN A 271 -34.34 -45.74 18.30
N LEU A 272 -35.57 -46.01 17.86
CA LEU A 272 -36.24 -47.28 18.07
C LEU A 272 -36.39 -48.00 16.74
N THR A 273 -35.81 -49.17 16.62
CA THR A 273 -35.88 -50.03 15.45
C THR A 273 -36.64 -51.31 15.81
N GLN A 274 -37.73 -51.58 15.11
CA GLN A 274 -38.56 -52.75 15.35
C GLN A 274 -38.78 -53.50 14.04
N GLU A 275 -38.45 -54.79 14.03
CA GLU A 275 -38.85 -55.68 12.95
C GLU A 275 -40.36 -55.91 12.99
N LEU A 276 -41.00 -55.88 11.82
CA LEU A 276 -42.42 -56.08 11.63
C LEU A 276 -42.68 -57.32 10.75
N PRO A 277 -42.55 -58.55 11.29
CA PRO A 277 -42.68 -59.78 10.51
C PRO A 277 -44.05 -59.94 9.85
N PHE A 278 -45.11 -59.36 10.44
CA PHE A 278 -46.45 -59.37 9.85
C PHE A 278 -46.47 -58.63 8.50
N LEU A 279 -45.70 -57.56 8.38
CA LEU A 279 -45.63 -56.75 7.17
C LEU A 279 -44.82 -57.47 6.10
N THR A 280 -43.72 -58.11 6.49
CA THR A 280 -42.93 -58.98 5.62
C THR A 280 -43.80 -60.09 5.03
N LYS A 281 -44.55 -60.80 5.89
CA LYS A 281 -45.47 -61.86 5.46
C LYS A 281 -46.63 -61.34 4.60
N ALA A 282 -47.15 -60.15 4.89
CA ALA A 282 -48.22 -59.56 4.09
C ALA A 282 -47.74 -59.19 2.68
N ILE A 283 -46.50 -58.70 2.55
CA ILE A 283 -45.87 -58.40 1.25
C ILE A 283 -45.58 -59.70 0.49
N ASP A 284 -45.05 -60.73 1.16
CA ASP A 284 -44.78 -62.05 0.57
C ASP A 284 -46.06 -62.78 0.11
N ALA A 285 -47.23 -62.43 0.67
CA ALA A 285 -48.52 -62.98 0.27
C ALA A 285 -49.10 -62.37 -1.02
N LEU A 286 -48.50 -61.31 -1.59
CA LEU A 286 -48.96 -60.70 -2.84
C LEU A 286 -48.54 -61.54 -4.06
N PRO A 287 -49.46 -61.91 -4.97
CA PRO A 287 -49.11 -62.69 -6.14
C PRO A 287 -48.10 -61.93 -7.03
N LEU A 288 -47.09 -62.66 -7.55
CA LEU A 288 -45.95 -62.17 -8.36
C LEU A 288 -44.78 -61.54 -7.57
N LEU A 289 -44.83 -61.51 -6.23
CA LEU A 289 -43.73 -61.05 -5.37
C LEU A 289 -43.30 -62.16 -4.40
N GLN A 290 -42.01 -62.28 -4.13
CA GLN A 290 -41.43 -63.23 -3.18
C GLN A 290 -40.31 -62.51 -2.43
N THR A 291 -40.37 -62.42 -1.10
CA THR A 291 -39.38 -61.67 -0.32
C THR A 291 -39.15 -62.24 1.07
N ASP A 292 -37.90 -62.57 1.36
CA ASP A 292 -37.44 -63.05 2.67
C ASP A 292 -36.78 -61.92 3.50
N ALA A 293 -36.67 -60.72 2.93
CA ALA A 293 -36.02 -59.59 3.58
C ALA A 293 -36.91 -59.02 4.71
N PRO A 294 -36.41 -58.90 5.95
CA PRO A 294 -37.20 -58.42 7.08
C PRO A 294 -37.65 -56.96 6.89
N SER A 295 -38.92 -56.70 7.14
CA SER A 295 -39.47 -55.34 7.15
C SER A 295 -39.16 -54.69 8.51
N LYS A 296 -38.57 -53.50 8.49
CA LYS A 296 -38.20 -52.74 9.70
C LYS A 296 -38.95 -51.42 9.75
N ALA A 297 -39.41 -51.04 10.94
CA ALA A 297 -39.86 -49.69 11.24
C ALA A 297 -38.82 -49.01 12.14
N VAL A 298 -38.45 -47.78 11.79
CA VAL A 298 -37.49 -46.96 12.53
C VAL A 298 -38.16 -45.67 12.95
N LEU A 299 -38.21 -45.42 14.26
CA LEU A 299 -38.65 -44.15 14.84
C LEU A 299 -37.42 -43.42 15.38
N LYS A 300 -37.20 -42.20 14.90
CA LYS A 300 -36.16 -41.29 15.38
C LYS A 300 -36.81 -40.07 16.00
N LEU A 301 -36.45 -39.77 17.24
CA LEU A 301 -36.85 -38.55 17.94
C LEU A 301 -35.59 -37.86 18.44
N GLU A 302 -35.51 -36.55 18.29
CA GLU A 302 -34.40 -35.74 18.78
C GLU A 302 -34.95 -34.43 19.32
N THR A 303 -34.43 -33.99 20.47
CA THR A 303 -34.68 -32.68 21.04
C THR A 303 -33.37 -32.10 21.53
N ALA A 304 -33.10 -30.85 21.18
CA ALA A 304 -31.88 -30.17 21.56
C ALA A 304 -32.18 -28.72 21.94
N GLN A 305 -31.36 -28.18 22.84
CA GLN A 305 -31.42 -26.77 23.24
C GLN A 305 -30.02 -26.18 23.27
N LEU A 306 -29.89 -24.98 22.70
CA LEU A 306 -28.69 -24.15 22.78
C LEU A 306 -28.92 -23.03 23.80
N LEU A 307 -28.05 -22.99 24.81
CA LEU A 307 -27.90 -21.87 25.73
C LEU A 307 -26.63 -21.11 25.34
N SER A 308 -26.78 -19.89 24.84
CA SER A 308 -25.65 -19.10 24.37
C SER A 308 -25.55 -17.78 25.12
N ASN A 309 -24.33 -17.40 25.49
CA ASN A 309 -23.97 -16.02 25.78
C ASN A 309 -22.99 -15.55 24.70
N PRO A 310 -23.46 -14.78 23.71
CA PRO A 310 -22.65 -14.34 22.58
C PRO A 310 -21.60 -13.28 22.95
N ASN A 311 -21.71 -12.63 24.13
CA ASN A 311 -20.73 -11.66 24.60
C ASN A 311 -20.56 -11.75 26.12
N THR A 312 -19.55 -12.48 26.55
CA THR A 312 -19.20 -12.65 27.98
C THR A 312 -18.60 -11.39 28.61
N LEU A 313 -18.05 -10.47 27.80
CA LEU A 313 -17.46 -9.21 28.27
C LEU A 313 -18.52 -8.12 28.51
N GLY A 314 -19.68 -8.23 27.87
CA GLY A 314 -20.80 -7.27 27.98
C GLY A 314 -20.57 -5.94 27.26
N LYS A 315 -19.46 -5.80 26.53
CA LYS A 315 -19.14 -4.64 25.68
C LYS A 315 -18.35 -5.08 24.46
N ALA A 316 -18.42 -4.28 23.41
CA ALA A 316 -17.63 -4.41 22.18
C ALA A 316 -17.32 -3.01 21.66
N TYR A 317 -16.20 -2.86 20.96
CA TYR A 317 -15.78 -1.57 20.43
C TYR A 317 -16.11 -1.52 18.94
N VAL A 318 -16.84 -0.49 18.50
CA VAL A 318 -17.06 -0.25 17.06
C VAL A 318 -15.76 0.21 16.41
N ASP A 319 -15.01 1.03 17.14
CA ASP A 319 -13.66 1.46 16.80
C ASP A 319 -12.88 1.67 18.12
N ASP A 320 -11.61 1.28 18.12
CA ASP A 320 -10.68 1.49 19.23
C ASP A 320 -9.67 2.62 18.94
N PHE A 321 -9.72 3.18 17.73
CA PHE A 321 -8.80 4.18 17.17
C PHE A 321 -7.33 3.76 17.15
N GLU A 322 -6.96 2.50 17.44
CA GLU A 322 -5.57 2.05 17.33
C GLU A 322 -5.08 2.09 15.89
N GLY A 323 -5.95 1.72 14.94
CA GLY A 323 -5.64 1.76 13.51
C GLY A 323 -5.87 3.12 12.84
N SER A 324 -6.26 4.15 13.60
CA SER A 324 -6.57 5.47 13.01
C SER A 324 -5.32 6.28 12.67
N LYS A 325 -4.14 5.82 13.10
CA LYS A 325 -2.85 6.43 12.80
C LYS A 325 -1.98 5.46 12.02
N THR A 326 -1.70 5.81 10.78
CA THR A 326 -0.65 5.21 9.96
C THR A 326 0.53 6.17 9.92
N TYR A 327 1.74 5.63 9.92
CA TYR A 327 2.97 6.40 9.89
C TYR A 327 3.79 5.95 8.69
N ASP A 328 4.16 6.91 7.84
CA ASP A 328 5.13 6.70 6.77
C ASP A 328 6.50 7.16 7.29
N PRO A 329 7.45 6.24 7.51
CA PRO A 329 8.71 6.58 8.15
C PRO A 329 9.65 7.29 7.17
N ILE A 330 10.13 8.46 7.57
CA ILE A 330 11.31 9.08 6.95
C ILE A 330 12.56 8.45 7.58
N SER A 331 13.53 8.10 6.74
CA SER A 331 14.75 7.43 7.21
C SER A 331 15.55 8.32 8.16
N ILE A 332 15.96 7.76 9.29
CA ILE A 332 16.95 8.38 10.18
C ILE A 332 18.37 7.86 9.89
N VAL A 333 18.54 6.97 8.92
CA VAL A 333 19.85 6.38 8.57
C VAL A 333 20.61 7.36 7.69
N ARG A 334 21.85 7.70 8.07
CA ARG A 334 22.64 8.75 7.39
C ARG A 334 22.83 8.52 5.89
N THR A 335 22.99 7.27 5.44
CA THR A 335 23.24 6.91 4.03
C THR A 335 22.01 7.01 3.13
N ALA A 336 20.84 7.22 3.74
CA ALA A 336 19.64 7.55 3.02
C ALA A 336 19.64 9.03 2.57
N TRP A 337 20.44 9.87 3.20
CA TRP A 337 20.55 11.30 2.93
C TRP A 337 21.84 11.60 2.16
N THR A 338 21.76 12.55 1.24
CA THR A 338 22.90 13.12 0.51
C THR A 338 22.96 14.63 0.76
N LEU A 339 23.99 15.30 0.24
CA LEU A 339 24.06 16.76 0.29
C LEU A 339 22.86 17.37 -0.44
N GLY A 340 22.23 18.38 0.15
CA GLY A 340 21.05 19.02 -0.44
C GLY A 340 21.41 19.96 -1.59
N THR A 341 20.48 20.12 -2.53
CA THR A 341 20.52 21.14 -3.59
C THR A 341 20.52 22.57 -3.03
N ILE A 342 20.83 23.54 -3.89
CA ILE A 342 20.74 24.97 -3.60
C ILE A 342 19.27 25.35 -3.33
N PRO A 343 18.93 25.81 -2.11
CA PRO A 343 17.57 26.21 -1.78
C PRO A 343 17.09 27.33 -2.69
N TYR A 344 15.79 27.34 -3.00
CA TYR A 344 15.22 28.32 -3.92
C TYR A 344 15.50 29.77 -3.46
N GLY A 345 16.17 30.53 -4.33
CA GLY A 345 16.50 31.93 -4.09
C GLY A 345 17.82 32.17 -3.35
N TYR A 346 18.59 31.12 -3.06
CA TYR A 346 19.96 31.21 -2.56
C TYR A 346 20.97 31.05 -3.70
N SER A 347 22.17 31.58 -3.50
CA SER A 347 23.34 31.23 -4.31
C SER A 347 24.06 30.04 -3.68
N GLU A 348 24.78 29.28 -4.50
CA GLU A 348 25.65 28.18 -4.05
C GLU A 348 26.56 28.60 -2.88
N ASN A 349 27.09 29.83 -2.93
CA ASN A 349 27.96 30.39 -1.90
C ASN A 349 27.32 31.58 -1.17
N PRO A 350 27.48 31.71 0.17
CA PRO A 350 28.21 30.80 1.05
C PRO A 350 27.36 29.59 1.50
N ARG A 351 27.85 28.37 1.23
CA ARG A 351 27.34 27.13 1.81
C ARG A 351 28.09 26.82 3.13
N ALA A 352 27.35 26.44 4.16
CA ALA A 352 27.90 25.97 5.43
C ALA A 352 28.44 24.54 5.30
N LYS A 353 29.43 24.17 6.13
CA LYS A 353 29.80 22.76 6.26
C LYS A 353 28.74 22.06 7.12
N VAL A 354 28.11 21.03 6.57
CA VAL A 354 27.13 20.20 7.28
C VAL A 354 27.68 18.79 7.39
N ILE A 355 27.56 18.20 8.58
CA ILE A 355 27.95 16.81 8.84
C ILE A 355 26.71 16.09 9.38
N TRP A 356 26.31 14.98 8.75
CA TRP A 356 25.15 14.19 9.17
C TRP A 356 25.52 12.72 9.41
N TYR A 357 25.16 12.20 10.58
CA TYR A 357 25.57 10.86 10.97
C TYR A 357 24.62 10.19 11.97
N ASN A 358 24.75 8.87 12.07
CA ASN A 358 24.20 8.11 13.19
C ASN A 358 25.29 7.93 14.25
N PRO A 359 25.12 8.43 15.49
CA PRO A 359 26.10 8.25 16.54
C PRO A 359 26.35 6.76 16.83
N TYR A 360 27.61 6.40 17.09
CA TYR A 360 28.01 5.04 17.45
C TYR A 360 27.32 4.58 18.74
N ASP A 361 27.29 5.47 19.73
CA ASP A 361 26.58 5.27 20.98
C ASP A 361 25.11 5.67 20.80
N LYS A 362 24.21 4.68 20.76
CA LYS A 362 22.77 4.89 20.56
C LYS A 362 22.14 5.65 21.73
N VAL A 363 21.07 6.41 21.44
CA VAL A 363 20.35 7.20 22.45
C VAL A 363 19.37 6.33 23.23
N PRO A 364 19.33 6.38 24.57
CA PRO A 364 18.32 5.65 25.33
C PRO A 364 16.89 6.11 25.00
N VAL A 365 15.98 5.17 24.74
CA VAL A 365 14.59 5.45 24.33
C VAL A 365 13.86 6.35 25.32
N ARG A 366 14.17 6.23 26.61
CA ARG A 366 13.56 7.05 27.68
C ARG A 366 14.04 8.50 27.70
N GLU A 367 15.18 8.81 27.08
CA GLU A 367 15.61 10.20 26.90
C GLU A 367 14.76 10.91 25.85
N ILE A 368 14.28 10.18 24.84
CA ILE A 368 13.42 10.71 23.77
C ILE A 368 11.95 10.67 24.23
N TRP A 369 11.48 9.51 24.70
CA TRP A 369 10.10 9.26 25.13
C TRP A 369 10.03 8.82 26.60
N PRO A 370 9.86 9.74 27.56
CA PRO A 370 9.91 9.43 28.99
C PRO A 370 8.87 8.41 29.45
N ASN A 371 7.70 8.40 28.80
CA ASN A 371 6.55 7.57 29.19
C ASN A 371 6.47 6.23 28.43
N ARG A 372 7.49 5.89 27.61
CA ARG A 372 7.46 4.66 26.81
C ARG A 372 8.02 3.49 27.62
N ASP A 373 7.19 2.47 27.80
CA ASP A 373 7.63 1.19 28.32
C ASP A 373 8.50 0.48 27.26
N VAL A 374 9.68 0.04 27.70
CA VAL A 374 10.67 -0.63 26.85
C VAL A 374 11.15 -1.91 27.51
N THR A 375 11.36 -2.93 26.69
CA THR A 375 12.12 -4.11 27.08
C THR A 375 13.62 -3.79 27.07
N SER A 376 14.43 -4.62 27.73
CA SER A 376 15.89 -4.42 27.75
C SER A 376 16.53 -4.47 26.35
N GLU A 377 15.93 -5.18 25.40
CA GLU A 377 16.42 -5.30 24.02
C GLU A 377 16.08 -4.05 23.18
N GLN A 378 15.10 -3.26 23.60
CA GLN A 378 14.60 -2.07 22.90
C GLN A 378 14.87 -0.79 23.70
N SER A 379 15.89 -0.79 24.55
CA SER A 379 16.17 0.33 25.46
C SER A 379 16.89 1.51 24.78
N THR A 380 17.40 1.34 23.57
CA THR A 380 18.15 2.36 22.81
C THR A 380 17.65 2.48 21.37
N GLN A 381 17.82 3.65 20.77
CA GLN A 381 17.34 4.04 19.45
C GLN A 381 18.44 4.82 18.71
N ASP A 382 18.62 4.53 17.42
CA ASP A 382 19.47 5.35 16.55
C ASP A 382 18.81 6.71 16.30
N VAL A 383 19.61 7.75 16.10
CA VAL A 383 19.15 9.10 15.74
C VAL A 383 19.99 9.62 14.59
N LEU A 384 19.43 10.51 13.77
CA LEU A 384 20.21 11.29 12.82
C LEU A 384 20.69 12.57 13.52
N THR A 385 22.00 12.72 13.62
CA THR A 385 22.65 13.95 14.13
C THR A 385 23.05 14.80 12.95
N ILE A 386 22.76 16.09 13.00
CA ILE A 386 23.14 17.08 11.98
C ILE A 386 23.94 18.16 12.71
N GLU A 387 25.19 18.33 12.30
CA GLU A 387 26.08 19.40 12.76
C GLU A 387 26.20 20.45 11.67
N TYR A 388 26.03 21.72 12.05
CA TYR A 388 26.09 22.85 11.14
C TYR A 388 27.26 23.75 11.56
N TYR A 389 28.18 23.99 10.63
CA TYR A 389 29.34 24.85 10.81
C TYR A 389 29.27 26.03 9.86
N ASP A 390 29.00 27.21 10.42
CA ASP A 390 28.92 28.46 9.69
C ASP A 390 30.30 28.84 9.09
N THR A 391 30.34 28.96 7.77
CA THR A 391 31.54 29.32 7.00
C THR A 391 31.68 30.83 6.81
N THR A 392 30.71 31.64 7.24
CA THR A 392 30.64 33.09 6.96
C THR A 392 31.31 33.97 8.01
N ALA A 393 32.08 33.40 8.94
CA ALA A 393 32.51 33.90 10.26
C ALA A 393 32.90 35.40 10.46
N ASN A 394 32.92 36.26 9.43
CA ASN A 394 33.16 37.71 9.52
C ASN A 394 32.27 38.61 8.63
N SER A 395 31.15 38.13 8.05
CA SER A 395 30.28 38.96 7.20
C SER A 395 28.84 39.07 7.77
N PRO A 396 28.51 40.17 8.47
CA PRO A 396 27.21 40.32 9.16
C PRO A 396 25.99 40.41 8.23
N ASP A 397 26.19 40.54 6.91
CA ASP A 397 25.13 40.67 5.91
C ASP A 397 24.89 39.36 5.11
N THR A 398 25.59 38.27 5.43
CA THR A 398 25.47 36.98 4.72
C THR A 398 25.25 35.84 5.70
N SER A 399 24.08 35.19 5.65
CA SER A 399 23.83 33.92 6.35
C SER A 399 24.21 32.76 5.43
N ALA A 400 25.05 31.83 5.88
CA ALA A 400 25.26 30.58 5.15
C ALA A 400 24.06 29.65 5.29
N TRP A 401 23.81 28.86 4.27
CA TRP A 401 22.82 27.80 4.28
C TRP A 401 23.51 26.44 4.18
N GLY A 402 22.87 25.39 4.66
CA GLY A 402 23.37 24.02 4.51
C GLY A 402 22.21 23.05 4.69
N GLY A 403 22.17 22.01 3.86
CA GLY A 403 21.04 21.10 3.81
C GLY A 403 21.43 19.70 3.39
N ILE A 404 20.55 18.76 3.68
CA ILE A 404 20.61 17.37 3.24
C ILE A 404 19.28 17.02 2.58
N ILE A 405 19.31 16.16 1.56
CA ILE A 405 18.13 15.73 0.82
C ILE A 405 17.98 14.22 0.89
N HIS A 406 16.74 13.74 0.86
CA HIS A 406 16.41 12.32 0.86
C HIS A 406 15.29 12.04 -0.13
N TYR A 407 15.55 11.13 -1.07
CA TYR A 407 14.53 10.60 -1.95
C TYR A 407 13.57 9.68 -1.18
N ILE A 408 12.30 10.05 -1.13
CA ILE A 408 11.25 9.26 -0.48
C ILE A 408 10.88 8.09 -1.39
N ASN A 409 10.80 6.88 -0.83
CA ASN A 409 10.38 5.69 -1.55
C ASN A 409 9.03 5.91 -2.28
N PRO A 410 8.86 5.50 -3.55
CA PRO A 410 7.61 5.65 -4.29
C PRO A 410 6.34 5.16 -3.57
N ALA A 411 6.46 4.17 -2.68
CA ALA A 411 5.36 3.68 -1.86
C ALA A 411 4.82 4.71 -0.85
N TYR A 412 5.63 5.72 -0.50
CA TYR A 412 5.33 6.77 0.48
C TYR A 412 5.32 8.17 -0.14
N GLN A 413 5.44 8.31 -1.47
CA GLN A 413 5.42 9.64 -2.10
C GLN A 413 4.03 10.27 -2.10
N ASP A 414 2.96 9.45 -2.16
CA ASP A 414 1.60 9.95 -2.02
C ASP A 414 1.29 10.27 -0.55
N GLN A 415 1.43 11.55 -0.22
CA GLN A 415 1.14 12.10 1.10
C GLN A 415 -0.18 12.91 1.11
N GLN A 416 -1.07 12.71 0.12
CA GLN A 416 -2.31 13.50 -0.01
C GLN A 416 -3.27 13.34 1.17
N ASN A 417 -3.19 12.21 1.90
CA ASN A 417 -3.98 11.94 3.10
C ASN A 417 -3.22 12.21 4.41
N SER A 418 -1.94 12.57 4.32
CA SER A 418 -1.10 12.83 5.48
C SER A 418 -1.49 14.15 6.13
N GLN A 419 -1.76 14.10 7.43
CA GLN A 419 -2.20 15.28 8.18
C GLN A 419 -1.03 16.07 8.76
N TYR A 420 0.01 15.37 9.21
CA TYR A 420 1.12 15.98 9.93
C TYR A 420 2.46 15.36 9.52
N LEU A 421 3.51 16.19 9.49
CA LEU A 421 4.88 15.76 9.67
C LEU A 421 5.22 15.82 11.16
N GLU A 422 5.69 14.71 11.72
CA GLU A 422 6.10 14.61 13.12
C GLU A 422 7.60 14.30 13.21
N ILE A 423 8.34 15.15 13.92
CA ILE A 423 9.79 14.95 14.16
C ILE A 423 10.14 15.19 15.63
N TRP A 424 10.96 14.30 16.19
CA TRP A 424 11.57 14.51 17.50
C TRP A 424 12.92 15.18 17.32
N VAL A 425 13.10 16.33 17.95
CA VAL A 425 14.31 17.15 17.79
C VAL A 425 14.90 17.46 19.15
N LYS A 426 16.23 17.46 19.22
CA LYS A 426 17.03 17.97 20.34
C LYS A 426 17.92 19.11 19.84
N GLY A 427 17.54 20.33 20.18
CA GLY A 427 18.23 21.57 19.78
C GLY A 427 17.41 22.79 20.19
N ASP A 428 18.05 23.91 20.51
CA ASP A 428 17.41 25.11 21.08
C ASP A 428 17.67 26.40 20.29
N VAL A 429 18.51 26.36 19.24
CA VAL A 429 18.94 27.54 18.46
C VAL A 429 19.05 27.17 16.99
N GLY A 430 18.64 28.08 16.10
CA GLY A 430 18.66 27.90 14.64
C GLY A 430 17.26 27.82 14.03
N VAL A 431 17.18 27.92 12.71
CA VAL A 431 15.95 27.71 11.93
C VAL A 431 16.17 26.46 11.08
N LEU A 432 15.32 25.46 11.27
CA LEU A 432 15.27 24.26 10.43
C LEU A 432 14.24 24.48 9.33
N HIS A 433 14.68 24.46 8.08
CA HIS A 433 13.81 24.45 6.91
C HIS A 433 13.55 23.00 6.51
N ILE A 434 12.29 22.67 6.23
CA ILE A 434 11.88 21.35 5.75
C ILE A 434 11.14 21.53 4.44
N ASP A 435 11.76 21.04 3.37
CA ASP A 435 11.21 21.07 2.02
C ASP A 435 10.62 19.70 1.68
N LEU A 436 9.33 19.65 1.34
CA LEU A 436 8.60 18.44 1.00
C LEU A 436 7.94 18.60 -0.36
N GLY A 437 8.39 17.81 -1.33
CA GLY A 437 7.87 17.79 -2.70
C GLY A 437 8.94 17.35 -3.69
N LYS A 438 8.88 17.88 -4.90
CA LYS A 438 9.92 17.70 -5.91
C LYS A 438 10.92 18.82 -5.78
N MET A 439 12.18 18.46 -5.66
CA MET A 439 13.29 19.39 -5.55
C MET A 439 14.27 19.08 -6.66
N SER A 440 15.02 20.10 -7.07
CA SER A 440 16.17 19.90 -7.94
C SER A 440 17.13 18.89 -7.30
N GLU A 441 17.66 17.97 -8.10
CA GLU A 441 18.70 17.05 -7.64
C GLU A 441 20.11 17.58 -7.93
N ASP A 442 20.20 18.59 -8.80
CA ASP A 442 21.39 19.37 -9.14
C ASP A 442 21.93 20.09 -7.88
N THR A 443 23.03 19.57 -7.35
CA THR A 443 23.58 19.94 -6.06
C THR A 443 24.44 21.19 -6.15
N ASP A 444 25.15 21.39 -7.27
CA ASP A 444 26.06 22.51 -7.49
C ASP A 444 25.49 23.63 -8.38
N GLY A 445 24.39 23.35 -9.10
CA GLY A 445 23.63 24.29 -9.90
C GLY A 445 24.12 24.47 -11.34
N ASP A 446 24.94 23.56 -11.87
CA ASP A 446 25.53 23.67 -13.21
C ASP A 446 24.62 23.10 -14.34
N GLY A 447 23.62 22.29 -13.97
CA GLY A 447 22.66 21.66 -14.87
C GLY A 447 23.17 20.43 -15.63
N GLU A 448 24.35 19.91 -15.28
CA GLU A 448 24.92 18.67 -15.76
C GLU A 448 24.77 17.56 -14.69
N LEU A 449 24.66 16.30 -15.12
CA LEU A 449 24.43 15.18 -14.19
C LEU A 449 25.77 14.70 -13.63
N ASP A 450 26.03 14.99 -12.35
CA ASP A 450 27.21 14.49 -11.66
C ASP A 450 26.98 13.12 -11.02
N THR A 451 27.92 12.21 -11.28
CA THR A 451 27.81 10.82 -10.86
C THR A 451 29.02 9.97 -11.22
N GLU A 452 29.35 9.09 -10.28
CA GLU A 452 30.44 8.13 -10.39
C GLU A 452 30.10 6.86 -11.19
N ASP A 453 28.81 6.52 -11.35
CA ASP A 453 28.35 5.25 -11.91
C ASP A 453 28.52 5.19 -13.44
N LYS A 454 29.64 4.69 -13.96
CA LYS A 454 29.93 4.77 -15.40
C LYS A 454 28.98 3.89 -16.21
N LEU A 455 28.77 4.28 -17.47
CA LEU A 455 27.93 3.52 -18.39
C LEU A 455 28.57 2.17 -18.75
N VAL A 456 28.04 1.07 -18.23
CA VAL A 456 28.37 -0.31 -18.61
C VAL A 456 27.43 -0.79 -19.72
N GLY A 457 27.93 -0.86 -20.95
CA GLY A 457 27.10 -1.29 -22.10
C GLY A 457 26.00 -0.28 -22.47
N GLY A 458 26.21 1.00 -22.16
CA GLY A 458 25.28 2.10 -22.44
C GLY A 458 24.18 2.29 -21.39
N LYS A 459 24.33 1.66 -20.21
CA LYS A 459 23.45 1.84 -19.05
C LYS A 459 24.27 1.89 -17.78
N ARG A 460 23.82 2.69 -16.82
CA ARG A 460 24.33 2.71 -15.44
C ARG A 460 23.84 1.46 -14.71
N ASP A 461 24.71 0.79 -13.97
CA ASP A 461 24.36 -0.48 -13.32
C ASP A 461 24.00 -0.32 -11.83
N ASN A 462 24.11 0.92 -11.31
CA ASN A 462 23.83 1.32 -9.94
C ASN A 462 24.75 0.66 -8.90
N ILE A 463 25.96 0.29 -9.30
CA ILE A 463 26.93 -0.38 -8.46
C ILE A 463 28.28 0.31 -8.57
N LEU A 464 28.73 0.92 -7.48
CA LEU A 464 30.05 1.55 -7.41
C LEU A 464 31.17 0.52 -7.61
N ALA A 465 32.01 0.75 -8.61
CA ALA A 465 33.25 0.03 -8.85
C ALA A 465 34.46 0.79 -8.25
N PRO A 466 35.56 0.09 -7.91
CA PRO A 466 36.75 0.75 -7.35
C PRO A 466 37.42 1.80 -8.26
N ASP A 467 37.19 1.75 -9.57
CA ASP A 467 37.70 2.73 -10.53
C ASP A 467 36.68 3.85 -10.84
N GLU A 468 35.53 3.84 -10.16
CA GLU A 468 34.46 4.83 -10.25
C GLU A 468 34.40 5.76 -9.04
N ASP A 469 34.90 5.31 -7.89
CA ASP A 469 34.95 6.05 -6.62
C ASP A 469 35.94 7.22 -6.71
N THR A 470 35.47 8.35 -7.21
CA THR A 470 36.23 9.57 -7.56
C THR A 470 35.54 10.85 -7.10
N GLY A 471 34.56 10.73 -6.21
CA GLY A 471 33.67 11.81 -5.84
C GLY A 471 32.68 12.23 -6.92
N LEU A 472 31.76 13.13 -6.53
CA LEU A 472 30.87 13.81 -7.49
C LEU A 472 31.63 14.76 -8.40
N ASP A 473 32.82 15.25 -8.01
CA ASP A 473 33.63 16.13 -8.84
C ASP A 473 34.34 15.38 -9.99
N GLY A 474 34.38 14.04 -9.94
CA GLY A 474 34.99 13.18 -10.95
C GLY A 474 36.52 13.25 -11.01
N ILE A 475 37.18 13.79 -9.98
CA ILE A 475 38.62 13.99 -9.92
C ILE A 475 39.20 13.07 -8.84
N PRO A 476 39.93 12.01 -9.20
CA PRO A 476 40.55 11.15 -8.19
C PRO A 476 41.56 11.92 -7.32
N ASN A 477 41.66 11.56 -6.04
CA ASN A 477 42.60 12.08 -5.03
C ASN A 477 44.03 12.33 -5.55
N ASP A 478 44.59 11.37 -6.30
CA ASP A 478 45.96 11.43 -6.83
C ASP A 478 46.14 12.58 -7.86
N ASP A 479 45.06 13.02 -8.50
CA ASP A 479 45.03 14.05 -9.54
C ASP A 479 44.56 15.43 -9.05
N GLU A 480 43.85 15.50 -7.91
CA GLU A 480 43.25 16.72 -7.39
C GLU A 480 44.26 17.87 -7.17
N LEU A 481 45.39 17.56 -6.54
CA LEU A 481 46.40 18.57 -6.21
C LEU A 481 46.95 19.21 -7.49
N ASP A 482 47.15 18.41 -8.54
CA ASP A 482 47.56 18.89 -9.85
C ASP A 482 46.45 19.70 -10.51
N TYR A 483 45.20 19.25 -10.43
CA TYR A 483 44.04 19.95 -10.97
C TYR A 483 43.93 21.38 -10.45
N TYR A 484 43.93 21.57 -9.13
CA TYR A 484 43.79 22.90 -8.53
C TYR A 484 45.00 23.80 -8.80
N LEU A 485 46.21 23.25 -8.81
CA LEU A 485 47.41 24.02 -9.15
C LEU A 485 47.38 24.50 -10.61
N VAL A 486 47.00 23.62 -11.54
CA VAL A 486 46.83 23.97 -12.96
C VAL A 486 45.71 24.99 -13.14
N LEU A 487 44.59 24.84 -12.42
CA LEU A 487 43.49 25.81 -12.41
C LEU A 487 43.95 27.20 -11.94
N ALA A 488 44.87 27.26 -10.97
CA ALA A 488 45.51 28.48 -10.51
C ALA A 488 46.63 29.01 -11.44
N GLY A 489 46.89 28.33 -12.56
CA GLY A 489 47.90 28.71 -13.55
C GLY A 489 49.33 28.29 -13.22
N VAL A 490 49.51 27.32 -12.32
CA VAL A 490 50.81 26.74 -11.98
C VAL A 490 51.12 25.60 -12.94
N ASP A 491 52.32 25.61 -13.53
CA ASP A 491 52.86 24.48 -14.27
C ASP A 491 53.40 23.44 -13.28
N THR A 492 52.69 22.32 -13.13
CA THR A 492 53.04 21.24 -12.20
C THR A 492 54.12 20.31 -12.77
N SER A 493 54.52 20.48 -14.03
CA SER A 493 55.47 19.59 -14.67
C SER A 493 56.86 19.64 -14.00
N GLY A 494 57.24 18.51 -13.40
CA GLY A 494 58.52 18.37 -12.70
C GLY A 494 58.53 18.86 -11.25
N MET A 495 57.39 19.28 -10.69
CA MET A 495 57.24 19.54 -9.26
C MET A 495 57.16 18.20 -8.49
N SER A 496 57.80 18.15 -7.33
CA SER A 496 57.58 17.07 -6.35
C SER A 496 56.27 17.28 -5.57
N GLU A 497 55.71 16.21 -5.03
CA GLU A 497 54.48 16.28 -4.20
C GLU A 497 54.60 17.28 -3.04
N SER A 498 55.75 17.36 -2.39
CA SER A 498 55.98 18.35 -1.32
C SER A 498 55.90 19.78 -1.85
N GLU A 499 56.47 20.05 -3.03
CA GLU A 499 56.40 21.37 -3.65
C GLU A 499 54.97 21.71 -4.05
N LYS A 500 54.22 20.75 -4.60
CA LYS A 500 52.80 20.91 -4.94
C LYS A 500 51.98 21.26 -3.70
N ARG A 501 52.12 20.51 -2.60
CA ARG A 501 51.40 20.76 -1.33
C ARG A 501 51.74 22.13 -0.74
N ASP A 502 53.02 22.51 -0.76
CA ASP A 502 53.44 23.82 -0.26
C ASP A 502 52.91 24.98 -1.12
N THR A 503 52.91 24.83 -2.44
CA THR A 503 52.30 25.81 -3.36
C THR A 503 50.79 25.89 -3.16
N PHE A 504 50.10 24.74 -3.00
CA PHE A 504 48.67 24.69 -2.77
C PHE A 504 48.27 25.41 -1.48
N ARG A 505 48.97 25.18 -0.36
CA ARG A 505 48.73 25.89 0.92
C ARG A 505 48.81 27.41 0.80
N VAL A 506 49.64 27.92 -0.12
CA VAL A 506 49.77 29.37 -0.36
C VAL A 506 48.59 29.91 -1.17
N LEU A 507 48.12 29.15 -2.17
CA LEU A 507 47.03 29.56 -3.07
C LEU A 507 45.64 29.35 -2.44
N TYR A 508 45.49 28.29 -1.66
CA TYR A 508 44.25 27.85 -1.02
C TYR A 508 44.45 27.67 0.50
N PRO A 509 44.69 28.75 1.26
CA PRO A 509 45.09 28.67 2.67
C PRO A 509 44.03 28.07 3.61
N ASN A 510 42.78 27.93 3.15
CA ASN A 510 41.67 27.37 3.92
C ASN A 510 41.30 25.94 3.49
N ARG A 511 42.05 25.34 2.56
CA ARG A 511 41.83 23.95 2.10
C ARG A 511 42.97 23.06 2.56
N ASP A 512 42.65 21.80 2.81
CA ASP A 512 43.64 20.81 3.15
C ASP A 512 44.35 20.35 1.87
N PRO A 513 45.68 20.47 1.73
CA PRO A 513 46.37 19.91 0.58
C PRO A 513 46.29 18.38 0.50
N ASP A 514 45.98 17.68 1.60
CA ASP A 514 45.75 16.23 1.62
C ASP A 514 44.32 15.84 1.23
N ASP A 515 43.40 16.83 1.12
CA ASP A 515 42.03 16.69 0.63
C ASP A 515 41.62 17.98 -0.14
N PRO A 516 42.24 18.26 -1.30
CA PRO A 516 42.02 19.50 -2.05
C PRO A 516 40.56 19.80 -2.44
N SER A 517 39.80 18.77 -2.80
CA SER A 517 38.37 18.83 -3.13
C SER A 517 37.48 18.82 -1.90
N GLY A 518 37.94 18.25 -0.78
CA GLY A 518 37.23 18.29 0.50
C GLY A 518 36.16 17.23 0.62
N ASP A 519 36.26 16.16 -0.16
CA ASP A 519 35.25 15.12 -0.35
C ASP A 519 35.79 13.73 0.00
N ASN A 520 37.00 13.63 0.56
CA ASN A 520 37.52 12.38 1.10
C ASN A 520 36.64 11.79 2.21
N TRP A 521 36.36 10.49 2.09
CA TRP A 521 35.64 9.69 3.08
C TRP A 521 36.59 8.97 4.05
N SER A 522 36.25 9.00 5.34
CA SER A 522 36.94 8.19 6.35
C SER A 522 36.06 7.88 7.57
N TYR A 523 36.19 6.68 8.11
CA TYR A 523 35.53 6.25 9.34
C TYR A 523 36.37 5.20 10.12
N ASP A 524 37.64 5.53 10.35
CA ASP A 524 38.56 4.65 11.11
C ASP A 524 38.34 4.72 12.63
N ASP A 525 37.94 5.89 13.15
CA ASP A 525 37.51 6.07 14.54
C ASP A 525 35.97 6.09 14.60
N PRO A 526 35.32 5.19 15.37
CA PRO A 526 33.87 5.16 15.47
C PRO A 526 33.23 6.43 16.05
N ARG A 527 34.01 7.37 16.59
CA ARG A 527 33.54 8.65 17.14
C ARG A 527 34.02 9.86 16.35
N ASP A 528 34.76 9.66 15.27
CA ASP A 528 35.12 10.73 14.35
C ASP A 528 34.20 10.69 13.13
N TYR A 529 33.49 11.79 12.90
CA TYR A 529 32.52 11.93 11.82
C TYR A 529 32.94 13.01 10.84
N SER A 530 34.14 13.60 10.96
CA SER A 530 34.53 14.78 10.17
C SER A 530 34.57 14.56 8.66
N HIS A 531 34.71 13.30 8.24
CA HIS A 531 34.78 12.79 6.86
C HIS A 531 33.70 11.73 6.56
N ILE A 532 32.66 11.57 7.40
CA ILE A 532 31.66 10.50 7.25
C ILE A 532 30.74 10.66 6.03
N ASN A 533 30.71 11.87 5.47
CA ASN A 533 29.88 12.26 4.34
C ASN A 533 30.69 12.49 3.05
N GLY A 534 31.99 12.15 3.06
CA GLY A 534 32.82 12.21 1.85
C GLY A 534 32.29 11.29 0.75
N THR A 535 32.56 11.67 -0.49
CA THR A 535 32.19 10.94 -1.70
C THR A 535 33.35 10.06 -2.18
N GLU A 536 34.59 10.55 -2.17
CA GLU A 536 35.72 9.70 -2.58
C GLU A 536 36.22 8.76 -1.46
N GLY A 537 36.35 7.47 -1.79
CA GLY A 537 36.77 6.42 -0.88
C GLY A 537 35.61 5.78 -0.10
N ASN A 538 34.38 6.24 -0.34
CA ASN A 538 33.20 5.80 0.39
C ASN A 538 32.69 4.42 -0.06
N ILE A 539 33.30 3.81 -1.08
CA ILE A 539 33.09 2.39 -1.41
C ILE A 539 33.38 1.47 -0.20
N HIS A 540 34.18 1.97 0.75
CA HIS A 540 34.53 1.31 2.00
C HIS A 540 33.54 1.56 3.15
N ASP A 541 32.48 2.34 2.92
CA ASP A 541 31.42 2.57 3.89
C ASP A 541 30.68 1.24 4.21
N PRO A 542 30.69 0.78 5.47
CA PRO A 542 30.04 -0.48 5.84
C PRO A 542 28.50 -0.43 5.74
N ILE A 543 27.90 0.75 5.63
CA ILE A 543 26.45 0.96 5.52
C ILE A 543 26.04 1.20 4.06
N ALA A 544 26.80 1.99 3.31
CA ALA A 544 26.53 2.32 1.89
C ALA A 544 27.29 1.41 0.90
N VAL A 545 27.20 0.10 1.10
CA VAL A 545 28.03 -0.87 0.37
C VAL A 545 27.83 -0.77 -1.15
N ARG A 546 28.87 -0.32 -1.87
CA ARG A 546 28.91 -0.18 -3.33
C ARG A 546 27.78 0.67 -3.91
N LYS A 547 27.30 1.66 -3.15
CA LYS A 547 26.33 2.64 -3.64
C LYS A 547 27.12 3.79 -4.30
N PRO A 548 26.95 4.06 -5.59
CA PRO A 548 27.62 5.18 -6.23
C PRO A 548 27.02 6.51 -5.75
N ASP A 549 27.84 7.55 -5.70
CA ASP A 549 27.33 8.91 -5.54
C ASP A 549 26.82 9.44 -6.88
N THR A 550 25.67 10.09 -6.81
CA THR A 550 24.98 10.62 -7.98
C THR A 550 23.96 11.68 -7.57
N GLU A 551 23.78 12.65 -8.46
CA GLU A 551 22.66 13.57 -8.43
C GLU A 551 21.38 12.97 -9.04
N ASP A 552 21.37 11.75 -9.57
CA ASP A 552 20.15 11.03 -9.97
C ASP A 552 19.61 10.25 -8.75
N LEU A 553 18.95 10.96 -7.83
CA LEU A 553 18.56 10.41 -6.52
C LEU A 553 17.45 9.36 -6.65
N ASP A 554 16.56 9.52 -7.64
CA ASP A 554 15.48 8.59 -7.93
C ASP A 554 15.87 7.42 -8.87
N ARG A 555 17.05 7.50 -9.49
CA ARG A 555 17.64 6.51 -10.41
C ARG A 555 16.86 6.33 -11.70
N ASN A 556 16.22 7.39 -12.19
CA ASN A 556 15.49 7.40 -13.46
C ASN A 556 16.41 7.60 -14.68
N GLY A 557 17.69 7.93 -14.45
CA GLY A 557 18.72 8.14 -15.46
C GLY A 557 18.81 9.56 -16.00
N VAL A 558 18.12 10.52 -15.38
CA VAL A 558 18.04 11.93 -15.79
C VAL A 558 18.17 12.80 -14.55
N LEU A 559 18.87 13.94 -14.69
CA LEU A 559 18.91 14.97 -13.67
C LEU A 559 17.59 15.74 -13.63
N ASP A 560 16.89 15.70 -12.50
CA ASP A 560 15.68 16.49 -12.29
C ASP A 560 16.02 17.90 -11.78
N LEU A 561 15.61 18.93 -12.53
CA LEU A 561 15.91 20.35 -12.25
C LEU A 561 14.71 21.15 -11.70
N SER A 562 13.57 20.48 -11.50
CA SER A 562 12.32 21.14 -11.10
C SER A 562 12.24 21.33 -9.59
N ASN A 563 11.80 22.52 -9.17
CA ASN A 563 11.46 22.82 -7.78
C ASN A 563 9.94 23.03 -7.66
N ASP A 564 9.25 22.01 -7.18
CA ASP A 564 7.81 21.98 -6.90
C ASP A 564 7.58 21.39 -5.49
N TYR A 565 7.69 22.22 -4.44
CA TYR A 565 7.64 21.76 -3.05
C TYR A 565 6.98 22.76 -2.08
N PHE A 566 6.62 22.25 -0.89
CA PHE A 566 6.22 23.04 0.26
C PHE A 566 7.40 23.19 1.24
N GLU A 567 7.71 24.42 1.62
CA GLU A 567 8.74 24.76 2.63
C GLU A 567 8.08 25.05 3.99
N TYR A 568 8.62 24.48 5.05
CA TYR A 568 8.18 24.67 6.44
C TYR A 568 9.35 25.12 7.34
N ASP A 569 9.16 26.23 8.05
CA ASP A 569 10.19 26.81 8.92
C ASP A 569 9.94 26.47 10.40
N ILE A 570 10.96 25.91 11.06
CA ILE A 570 10.96 25.63 12.50
C ILE A 570 12.08 26.42 13.18
N ASP A 571 11.73 27.52 13.85
CA ASP A 571 12.65 28.20 14.76
C ASP A 571 12.78 27.39 16.05
N LEU A 572 13.97 26.81 16.25
CA LEU A 572 14.26 25.97 17.41
C LEU A 572 14.27 26.77 18.72
N SER A 573 14.37 28.11 18.70
CA SER A 573 14.19 28.90 19.92
C SER A 573 12.73 29.07 20.32
N SER A 574 11.81 28.75 19.41
CA SER A 574 10.36 28.85 19.59
C SER A 574 9.75 27.52 20.04
N THR A 575 8.57 27.61 20.67
CA THR A 575 7.70 26.45 20.93
C THR A 575 6.65 26.26 19.83
N HIS A 576 6.80 26.97 18.70
CA HIS A 576 5.92 26.81 17.55
C HIS A 576 6.03 25.38 16.98
N PHE A 577 4.89 24.75 16.68
CA PHE A 577 4.74 23.31 16.38
C PHE A 577 5.13 22.33 17.50
N GLU A 578 5.73 22.77 18.61
CA GLU A 578 6.05 21.90 19.74
C GLU A 578 4.76 21.35 20.35
N VAL A 579 4.65 20.03 20.44
CA VAL A 579 3.51 19.38 21.07
C VAL A 579 3.63 19.53 22.59
N PRO A 580 2.67 20.18 23.27
CA PRO A 580 2.77 20.44 24.70
C PRO A 580 2.95 19.17 25.53
N GLY A 581 3.88 19.21 26.49
CA GLY A 581 4.16 18.09 27.40
C GLY A 581 5.02 16.97 26.82
N THR A 582 5.61 17.17 25.63
CA THR A 582 6.53 16.19 25.02
C THR A 582 8.01 16.42 25.37
N ARG A 583 8.35 17.60 25.90
CA ARG A 583 9.74 17.94 26.23
C ARG A 583 10.29 17.04 27.34
N SER A 584 11.36 16.31 27.05
CA SER A 584 12.06 15.45 28.00
C SER A 584 13.10 16.23 28.80
N ASP A 585 13.53 15.65 29.93
CA ASP A 585 14.61 16.21 30.77
C ASP A 585 15.96 16.31 30.01
N TYR A 586 16.09 15.62 28.88
CA TYR A 586 17.30 15.58 28.05
C TYR A 586 17.22 16.52 26.83
N GLY A 587 16.16 17.33 26.74
CA GLY A 587 15.98 18.35 25.71
C GLY A 587 15.31 17.87 24.42
N TRP A 588 14.85 16.61 24.36
CA TRP A 588 14.07 16.12 23.23
C TRP A 588 12.65 16.66 23.27
N ARG A 589 12.08 17.02 22.13
CA ARG A 589 10.69 17.48 22.01
C ARG A 589 10.11 17.10 20.65
N LEU A 590 8.80 16.92 20.60
CA LEU A 590 8.08 16.60 19.37
C LEU A 590 7.60 17.88 18.70
N TYR A 591 8.00 18.09 17.45
CA TYR A 591 7.35 19.04 16.56
C TYR A 591 6.33 18.32 15.69
N ARG A 592 5.12 18.88 15.59
CA ARG A 592 4.03 18.39 14.73
C ARG A 592 3.60 19.51 13.79
N ILE A 593 3.94 19.36 12.52
CA ILE A 593 3.70 20.35 11.47
C ILE A 593 2.49 19.90 10.65
N PRO A 594 1.42 20.71 10.53
CA PRO A 594 0.25 20.34 9.72
C PRO A 594 0.56 20.46 8.23
N LEU A 595 0.33 19.40 7.45
CA LEU A 595 0.62 19.41 6.01
C LEU A 595 -0.53 19.98 5.16
N GLN A 596 -1.78 19.75 5.60
CA GLN A 596 -3.00 20.09 4.83
C GLN A 596 -3.54 21.50 5.09
N ASP A 597 -2.90 22.31 5.95
CA ASP A 597 -3.40 23.65 6.28
C ASP A 597 -3.04 24.65 5.18
N THR A 598 -4.06 25.15 4.47
CA THR A 598 -3.90 26.09 3.35
C THR A 598 -3.62 27.53 3.78
N THR A 599 -3.65 27.82 5.08
CA THR A 599 -3.44 29.15 5.64
C THR A 599 -2.73 29.08 6.99
N PHE A 600 -1.39 29.01 6.99
CA PHE A 600 -0.65 29.23 8.24
C PHE A 600 -0.86 30.68 8.71
N THR A 601 -1.76 30.90 9.67
CA THR A 601 -1.74 32.07 10.56
C THR A 601 -2.35 31.75 11.92
N PHE A 602 -1.52 31.72 12.97
CA PHE A 602 -1.69 32.66 14.09
C PHE A 602 -0.41 32.89 14.90
N VAL A 603 -0.37 34.09 15.50
CA VAL A 603 0.76 34.86 15.99
C VAL A 603 0.48 35.30 17.43
N GLU A 604 1.43 35.15 18.36
CA GLU A 604 1.46 35.99 19.59
C GLU A 604 2.52 37.12 19.51
N ASP A 605 3.59 36.95 18.71
CA ASP A 605 4.79 37.83 18.76
C ASP A 605 5.09 38.66 17.48
N GLY A 606 4.16 38.75 16.53
CA GLY A 606 4.35 39.54 15.28
C GLY A 606 5.21 38.88 14.18
N ARG A 607 5.59 37.60 14.32
CA ARG A 607 6.30 36.83 13.26
C ARG A 607 5.32 36.09 12.37
N VAL A 608 5.53 36.16 11.06
CA VAL A 608 4.76 35.43 10.03
C VAL A 608 5.49 34.13 9.73
N TRP A 609 4.79 32.99 9.79
CA TRP A 609 5.34 31.68 9.44
C TRP A 609 4.65 31.22 8.17
N HIS A 610 5.42 30.97 7.12
CA HIS A 610 4.89 30.65 5.80
C HIS A 610 4.98 29.14 5.56
N ARG A 611 3.87 28.50 5.20
CA ARG A 611 3.96 27.46 4.18
C ARG A 611 4.20 28.20 2.89
N LYS A 612 5.41 28.11 2.37
CA LYS A 612 5.77 28.71 1.10
C LYS A 612 5.62 27.65 0.02
N GLU A 613 4.87 28.00 -1.01
CA GLU A 613 4.69 27.17 -2.20
C GLU A 613 5.74 27.62 -3.23
N ILE A 614 6.58 26.68 -3.64
CA ILE A 614 7.53 26.84 -4.75
C ILE A 614 7.01 25.97 -5.89
N GLY A 615 6.83 26.55 -7.08
CA GLY A 615 6.36 25.80 -8.24
C GLY A 615 4.89 25.38 -8.15
N ASN A 616 4.56 24.17 -8.62
CA ASN A 616 3.25 23.54 -8.50
C ASN A 616 3.38 22.15 -7.83
N PRO A 617 3.40 22.09 -6.48
CA PRO A 617 3.68 20.87 -5.72
C PRO A 617 2.54 19.84 -5.67
N ASP A 618 1.37 20.14 -6.22
CA ASP A 618 0.15 19.30 -6.13
C ASP A 618 0.16 18.02 -6.98
#